data_AF-A0AAP2JW64-F1
#
_entry.id   AF-A0AAP2JW64-F1
#
_cell.length_a   1.000
_cell.length_b   1.000
_cell.length_c   1.000
_cell.angle_alpha   90.00
_cell.angle_beta   90.00
_cell.angle_gamma   90.00
#
_symmetry.space_group_name_H-M   'P 1'
#
loop_
_entity.id
_entity.type
_entity.pdbx_description
1 polymer ?
#
loop_
_entity_poly.entity_id
_entity_poly.type
_entity_poly.pdbx_seq_one_letter_code
_entity_poly.pdbx_strand_id
1 'polypeptide(L)'
;MNVNIIRRANSPSCYIGLILKRQRKKLGLSGSEVAKLLHISQQQVSRYERGLTSFNVNVLLRFFSVLNMNEREIITIFDELITCYMKRNIQIRNTI
;
A
#
# COMPACT_ATOMS: atom_id res chain seq x y z
N MET A 1 7.27 -4.34 24.77
CA MET A 1 7.01 -4.27 23.31
C MET A 1 7.30 -2.86 22.80
N ASN A 2 7.97 -2.71 21.65
CA ASN A 2 8.46 -1.41 21.15
C ASN A 2 7.33 -0.62 20.45
N VAL A 3 7.05 0.60 20.94
CA VAL A 3 6.00 1.51 20.45
C VAL A 3 6.13 1.85 18.95
N ASN A 4 7.35 1.80 18.40
CA ASN A 4 7.61 2.02 16.97
C ASN A 4 7.10 0.88 16.08
N ILE A 5 7.01 -0.35 16.61
CA ILE A 5 6.47 -1.52 15.88
C ILE A 5 4.95 -1.35 15.70
N ILE A 6 4.25 -0.87 16.73
CA ILE A 6 2.80 -0.62 16.69
C ILE A 6 2.47 0.54 15.73
N ARG A 7 3.27 1.62 15.71
CA ARG A 7 3.06 2.75 14.76
C ARG A 7 3.25 2.36 13.29
N ARG A 8 4.14 1.41 12.98
CA ARG A 8 4.40 0.92 11.60
C ARG A 8 3.26 0.07 11.04
N ALA A 9 2.65 -0.78 11.88
CA ALA A 9 1.55 -1.65 11.48
C ALA A 9 0.34 -0.87 10.91
N ASN A 10 0.17 0.38 11.33
CA ASN A 10 -0.97 1.24 10.97
C ASN A 10 -0.56 2.46 10.11
N SER A 11 0.38 2.31 9.17
CA SER A 11 0.75 3.37 8.22
C SER A 11 -0.02 3.25 6.88
N PRO A 12 -0.31 4.37 6.17
CA PRO A 12 -0.91 4.32 4.84
C PRO A 12 -0.16 3.40 3.87
N SER A 13 1.18 3.37 3.96
CA SER A 13 2.02 2.51 3.13
C SER A 13 1.83 1.02 3.45
N CYS A 14 1.59 0.66 4.72
CA CYS A 14 1.28 -0.72 5.10
C CYS A 14 -0.07 -1.16 4.52
N TYR A 15 -1.09 -0.30 4.62
CA TYR A 15 -2.41 -0.57 4.06
C TYR A 15 -2.35 -0.72 2.52
N ILE A 16 -1.76 0.25 1.82
CA ILE A 16 -1.60 0.20 0.35
C ILE A 16 -0.82 -1.06 -0.05
N GLY A 17 0.33 -1.31 0.61
CA GLY A 17 1.16 -2.47 0.33
C GLY A 17 0.40 -3.80 0.46
N LEU A 18 -0.46 -3.92 1.48
CA LEU A 18 -1.30 -5.09 1.68
C LEU A 18 -2.33 -5.28 0.57
N ILE A 19 -2.98 -4.20 0.13
CA ILE A 19 -3.96 -4.25 -0.97
C ILE A 19 -3.28 -4.65 -2.28
N LEU A 20 -2.15 -4.03 -2.61
CA LEU A 20 -1.38 -4.37 -3.82
C LEU A 20 -0.92 -5.83 -3.82
N LYS A 21 -0.47 -6.34 -2.68
CA LYS A 21 -0.11 -7.75 -2.49
C LYS A 21 -1.30 -8.68 -2.73
N ARG A 22 -2.49 -8.31 -2.24
CA ARG A 22 -3.72 -9.09 -2.45
C ARG A 22 -4.10 -9.12 -3.92
N GLN A 23 -4.07 -7.97 -4.61
CA GLN A 23 -4.39 -7.92 -6.04
C GLN A 23 -3.40 -8.74 -6.87
N ARG A 24 -2.09 -8.61 -6.60
CA ARG A 24 -1.08 -9.44 -7.24
C ARG A 24 -1.39 -10.93 -7.10
N LYS A 25 -1.73 -11.37 -5.89
CA LYS A 25 -2.09 -12.78 -5.63
C LYS A 25 -3.37 -13.21 -6.35
N LYS A 26 -4.38 -12.34 -6.46
CA LYS A 26 -5.60 -12.63 -7.24
C LYS A 26 -5.30 -12.88 -8.71
N LEU A 27 -4.30 -12.20 -9.26
CA LEU A 27 -3.82 -12.39 -10.64
C LEU A 27 -2.86 -13.59 -10.80
N GLY A 28 -2.55 -14.33 -9.73
CA GLY A 28 -1.61 -15.46 -9.78
C GLY A 28 -0.14 -15.06 -9.95
N LEU A 29 0.19 -13.76 -9.89
CA LEU A 29 1.53 -13.26 -10.12
C LEU A 29 2.43 -13.44 -8.89
N SER A 30 3.67 -13.83 -9.09
CA SER A 30 4.74 -13.80 -8.08
C SER A 30 5.28 -12.38 -7.89
N GLY A 31 5.94 -12.14 -6.75
CA GLY A 31 6.62 -10.87 -6.50
C GLY A 31 7.71 -10.55 -7.54
N SER A 32 8.36 -11.59 -8.09
CA SER A 32 9.39 -11.44 -9.13
C SER A 32 8.80 -11.04 -10.48
N GLU A 33 7.63 -11.54 -10.84
CA GLU A 33 6.93 -11.13 -12.08
C GLU A 33 6.52 -9.66 -12.02
N VAL A 34 5.91 -9.22 -10.92
CA VAL A 34 5.60 -7.80 -10.72
C VAL A 34 6.85 -6.94 -10.68
N ALA A 35 7.95 -7.42 -10.09
CA ALA A 35 9.22 -6.70 -10.07
C ALA A 35 9.77 -6.46 -11.48
N LYS A 36 9.68 -7.48 -12.36
CA LYS A 36 10.05 -7.36 -13.78
C LYS A 36 9.18 -6.33 -14.51
N LEU A 37 7.86 -6.41 -14.34
CA LEU A 37 6.91 -5.46 -14.95
C LEU A 37 7.12 -4.02 -14.46
N LEU A 38 7.57 -3.86 -13.21
CA LEU A 38 7.90 -2.57 -12.61
C LEU A 38 9.37 -2.17 -12.78
N HIS A 39 10.21 -2.94 -13.47
CA HIS A 39 11.64 -2.67 -13.61
C HIS A 39 12.34 -2.30 -12.28
N ILE A 40 12.04 -3.03 -11.21
CA ILE A 40 12.64 -2.89 -9.87
C ILE A 40 13.06 -4.26 -9.33
N SER A 41 13.78 -4.28 -8.21
CA SER A 41 14.11 -5.56 -7.56
C SER A 41 12.88 -6.18 -6.89
N GLN A 42 12.85 -7.52 -6.81
CA GLN A 42 11.82 -8.24 -6.05
C GLN A 42 11.81 -7.83 -4.57
N GLN A 43 12.98 -7.53 -4.01
CA GLN A 43 13.12 -7.04 -2.64
C GLN A 43 12.42 -5.68 -2.48
N GLN A 44 12.46 -4.82 -3.50
CA GLN A 44 11.75 -3.55 -3.49
C GLN A 44 10.24 -3.75 -3.54
N VAL A 45 9.73 -4.67 -4.37
CA VAL A 45 8.31 -5.09 -4.33
C VAL A 45 7.94 -5.58 -2.94
N SER A 46 8.76 -6.43 -2.33
CA SER A 46 8.53 -6.94 -0.97
C SER A 46 8.53 -5.83 0.10
N ARG A 47 9.36 -4.80 -0.05
CA ARG A 47 9.35 -3.63 0.85
C ARG A 47 8.06 -2.83 0.70
N TYR A 48 7.62 -2.58 -0.52
CA TYR A 48 6.35 -1.91 -0.81
C TYR A 48 5.16 -2.68 -0.26
N GLU A 49 5.07 -3.98 -0.53
CA GLU A 49 3.97 -4.83 -0.06
C GLU A 49 3.89 -4.97 1.47
N ARG A 50 4.99 -4.72 2.17
CA ARG A 50 5.05 -4.72 3.65
C ARG A 50 4.99 -3.32 4.25
N GLY A 51 4.86 -2.28 3.44
CA GLY A 51 4.88 -0.89 3.91
C GLY A 51 6.20 -0.45 4.55
N LEU A 52 7.32 -1.10 4.21
CA LEU A 52 8.66 -0.73 4.71
C LEU A 52 9.25 0.47 3.97
N THR A 53 8.63 0.86 2.85
CA THR A 53 9.02 2.02 2.03
C THR A 53 7.76 2.79 1.66
N SER A 54 7.85 4.12 1.70
CA SER A 54 6.75 5.00 1.30
C SER A 54 6.51 4.94 -0.21
N PHE A 55 5.25 5.01 -0.61
CA PHE A 55 4.87 5.14 -2.01
C PHE A 55 4.88 6.62 -2.39
N ASN A 56 5.52 6.95 -3.51
CA ASN A 56 5.19 8.18 -4.23
C ASN A 56 4.09 7.88 -5.27
N VAL A 57 3.47 8.93 -5.80
CA VAL A 57 2.35 8.81 -6.76
C VAL A 57 2.75 8.01 -7.99
N ASN A 58 3.94 8.25 -8.56
CA ASN A 58 4.42 7.53 -9.74
C ASN A 58 4.52 6.02 -9.51
N VAL A 59 5.09 5.59 -8.38
CA VAL A 59 5.17 4.16 -8.04
C VAL A 59 3.77 3.58 -7.88
N LEU A 60 2.86 4.28 -7.20
CA LEU A 60 1.50 3.81 -6.98
C LEU A 60 0.74 3.62 -8.32
N LEU A 61 0.81 4.60 -9.23
CA LEU A 61 0.19 4.51 -10.55
C LEU A 61 0.75 3.35 -11.38
N ARG A 62 2.07 3.13 -11.33
CA ARG A 62 2.70 1.98 -12.01
C ARG A 62 2.20 0.64 -11.47
N PHE A 63 2.02 0.54 -10.15
CA PHE A 63 1.42 -0.66 -9.54
C PHE A 63 -0.02 -0.88 -10.00
N PHE A 64 -0.86 0.16 -10.04
CA PHE A 64 -2.24 0.05 -10.53
C PHE A 64 -2.30 -0.43 -11.98
N SER A 65 -1.43 0.12 -12.83
CA SER A 65 -1.31 -0.29 -14.23
C SER A 65 -0.89 -1.76 -14.36
N VAL A 66 0.20 -2.17 -13.70
CA VAL A 66 0.74 -3.55 -13.79
C VAL A 66 -0.22 -4.59 -13.20
N LEU A 67 -1.02 -4.20 -12.22
CA LEU A 67 -2.02 -5.08 -11.58
C LEU A 67 -3.40 -4.97 -12.21
N ASN A 68 -3.52 -4.36 -13.39
CA ASN A 68 -4.76 -4.20 -14.15
C ASN A 68 -5.93 -3.71 -13.29
N MET A 69 -5.66 -2.76 -12.37
CA MET A 69 -6.70 -2.21 -11.52
C MET A 69 -7.59 -1.26 -12.31
N ASN A 70 -8.90 -1.42 -12.16
CA ASN A 70 -9.87 -0.51 -12.76
C ASN A 70 -10.13 0.71 -11.86
N GLU A 71 -10.80 1.72 -12.43
CA GLU A 71 -11.12 2.98 -11.76
C GLU A 71 -11.85 2.77 -10.42
N ARG A 72 -12.83 1.87 -10.36
CA ARG A 72 -13.61 1.63 -9.12
C ARG A 72 -12.73 1.07 -8.00
N GLU A 73 -11.83 0.15 -8.32
CA GLU A 73 -10.87 -0.40 -7.36
C GLU A 73 -9.95 0.71 -6.81
N ILE A 74 -9.45 1.57 -7.70
CA ILE A 74 -8.55 2.68 -7.33
C ILE A 74 -9.27 3.68 -6.43
N ILE A 75 -10.48 4.11 -6.79
CA ILE A 75 -11.31 5.03 -5.98
C ILE A 75 -11.53 4.44 -4.59
N THR A 76 -11.90 3.16 -4.52
CA THR A 76 -12.15 2.47 -3.23
C THR A 76 -10.92 2.51 -2.33
N ILE A 77 -9.72 2.27 -2.88
CA ILE A 77 -8.46 2.33 -2.11
C ILE A 77 -8.23 3.74 -1.54
N PHE A 78 -8.48 4.78 -2.34
CA PHE A 78 -8.32 6.16 -1.87
C PHE A 78 -9.37 6.55 -0.82
N ASP A 79 -10.63 6.14 -0.99
CA ASP A 79 -11.70 6.38 -0.02
C ASP A 79 -11.40 5.73 1.33
N GLU A 80 -10.94 4.47 1.31
CA GLU A 80 -10.54 3.75 2.51
C GLU A 80 -9.32 4.40 3.19
N LEU A 81 -8.33 4.85 2.40
CA LEU A 81 -7.16 5.57 2.89
C LEU A 81 -7.54 6.90 3.57
N ILE A 82 -8.36 7.71 2.91
CA ILE A 82 -8.82 9.00 3.41
C ILE A 82 -9.60 8.80 4.70
N THR A 83 -10.54 7.84 4.72
CA THR A 83 -11.33 7.50 5.90
C THR A 83 -10.43 7.09 7.07
N CYS A 84 -9.44 6.22 6.83
CA CYS A 84 -8.49 5.78 7.86
C CYS A 84 -7.64 6.93 8.39
N TYR A 85 -7.16 7.82 7.50
CA TYR A 85 -6.32 8.96 7.87
C TYR A 85 -7.11 10.01 8.67
N MET A 86 -8.31 10.36 8.23
CA MET A 86 -9.15 11.37 8.88
C MET A 86 -9.65 10.92 10.25
N LYS A 87 -10.12 9.67 10.40
CA LYS A 87 -10.53 9.12 11.71
C LYS A 87 -9.39 9.20 12.73
N ARG A 88 -8.15 8.92 12.29
CA ARG A 88 -6.97 9.00 13.16
C ARG A 88 -6.64 10.43 13.58
N ASN A 89 -6.74 11.40 12.68
CA ASN A 89 -6.47 12.81 13.02
C ASN A 89 -7.50 13.39 13.99
N ILE A 90 -8.77 12.99 13.86
CA ILE A 90 -9.82 13.37 14.82
C ILE A 90 -9.53 12.77 16.19
N GLN A 91 -9.12 11.50 16.26
CA GLN A 91 -8.79 10.85 17.53
C GLN A 91 -7.56 11.45 18.22
N ILE A 92 -6.55 11.87 17.45
CA ILE A 92 -5.39 12.59 18.00
C ILE A 92 -5.81 13.96 18.56
N ARG A 93 -6.67 14.70 17.86
CA ARG A 93 -7.15 16.03 18.30
C ARG A 93 -8.03 16.00 19.54
N ASN A 94 -8.74 14.89 19.79
CA ASN A 94 -9.61 14.75 20.96
C ASN A 94 -8.87 14.23 22.22
N THR A 95 -7.56 13.99 22.14
CA THR A 95 -6.74 13.44 23.24
C THR A 95 -5.63 14.42 23.69
N ILE A 96 -5.62 15.64 23.14
CA ILE A 96 -4.72 16.76 23.49
C ILE A 96 -5.62 17.90 23.96
#